data_AF-A0A535KXL5-F1
#
_entry.id   AF-A0A535KXL5-F1
#
_cell.length_a   1.000
_cell.length_b   1.000
_cell.length_c   1.000
_cell.angle_alpha   90.00
_cell.angle_beta   90.00
_cell.angle_gamma   90.00
#
_symmetry.space_group_name_H-M   'P 1'
#
loop_
_entity.id
_entity.type
_entity.pdbx_description
1 polymer ?
#
loop_
_entity_poly.entity_id
_entity_poly.type
_entity_poly.pdbx_seq_one_letter_code
_entity_poly.pdbx_strand_id
1 'polypeptide(L)'
;MVIAPSVTSMERPVSDTLYRNIVKGHHLGLDLRDITRAAEDQGFRVERTKRGHVVIYPPDKRFPPVVFSGTPGDQRSIKNGLARLRQAGFIWPWAGRREKRR
;
A
#
# COMPACT_ATOMS: atom_id res chain seq x y z
N MET A 1 1.67 1.53 -40.27
CA MET A 1 2.52 1.02 -39.16
C MET A 1 2.81 2.22 -38.28
N VAL A 2 2.34 2.30 -37.03
CA VAL A 2 2.54 1.37 -35.93
C VAL A 2 1.32 1.35 -34.99
N ILE A 3 1.02 0.18 -34.43
CA ILE A 3 -0.06 -0.09 -33.46
C ILE A 3 0.60 -0.44 -32.12
N ALA A 4 0.20 0.25 -31.04
CA ALA A 4 0.18 -0.24 -29.65
C ALA A 4 -0.48 0.83 -28.74
N PRO A 5 -1.15 0.46 -27.62
CA PRO A 5 -2.57 0.74 -27.46
C PRO A 5 -2.94 1.84 -26.45
N SER A 6 -4.17 2.32 -26.62
CA SER A 6 -5.00 3.10 -25.69
C SER A 6 -4.99 2.55 -24.26
N VAL A 7 -4.57 3.37 -23.29
CA VAL A 7 -4.80 3.12 -21.87
C VAL A 7 -5.66 4.26 -21.32
N THR A 8 -6.97 4.00 -21.32
CA THR A 8 -8.03 4.82 -20.75
C THR A 8 -7.77 5.17 -19.28
N SER A 9 -7.95 6.46 -18.95
CA SER A 9 -8.20 7.02 -17.61
C SER A 9 -7.27 6.60 -16.44
N MET A 10 -6.12 7.27 -16.28
CA MET A 10 -5.47 7.44 -14.97
C MET A 10 -4.82 8.82 -14.85
N GLU A 11 -5.64 9.87 -14.75
CA GLU A 11 -5.18 11.15 -14.23
C GLU A 11 -5.03 11.07 -12.70
N ARG A 12 -3.80 11.32 -12.20
CA ARG A 12 -3.45 12.31 -11.15
C ARG A 12 -2.16 11.92 -10.41
N PRO A 13 -1.06 12.66 -10.56
CA PRO A 13 -0.10 12.80 -9.46
C PRO A 13 -0.71 13.74 -8.42
N VAL A 14 -0.89 13.25 -7.19
CA VAL A 14 -1.31 14.09 -6.06
C VAL A 14 -0.23 15.16 -5.84
N SER A 15 -0.57 16.45 -5.96
CA SER A 15 0.38 17.57 -5.82
C SER A 15 1.14 17.54 -4.48
N ASP A 16 2.43 17.92 -4.47
CA ASP A 16 3.34 17.97 -3.30
C ASP A 16 2.71 18.62 -2.06
N THR A 17 1.84 19.62 -2.25
CA THR A 17 1.14 20.34 -1.20
C THR A 17 0.11 19.47 -0.45
N LEU A 18 -0.57 18.56 -1.15
CA LEU A 18 -1.52 17.61 -0.54
C LEU A 18 -0.77 16.51 0.22
N TYR A 19 0.38 16.05 -0.29
CA TYR A 19 1.26 15.12 0.41
C TYR A 19 1.69 15.68 1.77
N ARG A 20 2.11 16.95 1.81
CA ARG A 20 2.50 17.63 3.06
C ARG A 20 1.35 17.77 4.05
N ASN A 21 0.13 18.03 3.60
CA ASN A 21 -1.01 18.26 4.49
C ASN A 21 -1.60 16.96 5.06
N ILE A 22 -1.62 15.86 4.29
CA ILE A 22 -2.01 14.53 4.78
C ILE A 22 -0.98 14.01 5.79
N VAL A 23 0.32 14.19 5.52
CA VAL A 23 1.42 13.74 6.40
C VAL A 23 1.57 14.60 7.67
N LYS A 24 1.21 15.90 7.63
CA LYS A 24 1.30 16.79 8.80
C LYS A 24 0.12 16.69 9.77
N GLY A 25 -1.08 16.32 9.31
CA GLY A 25 -2.29 16.18 10.16
C GLY A 25 -2.56 14.76 10.63
N HIS A 26 -2.17 13.76 9.84
CA HIS A 26 -2.20 12.35 10.21
C HIS A 26 -0.76 11.86 10.31
N HIS A 27 -0.34 11.38 11.48
CA HIS A 27 0.80 10.48 11.54
C HIS A 27 0.46 9.25 10.68
N LEU A 28 0.82 9.25 9.40
CA LEU A 28 1.05 8.03 8.63
C LEU A 28 2.31 7.39 9.21
N GLY A 29 2.20 6.94 10.46
CA GLY A 29 3.21 6.12 11.08
C GLY A 29 3.39 4.85 10.24
N LEU A 30 4.50 4.16 10.47
CA LEU A 30 4.64 2.76 10.03
C LEU A 30 3.65 1.91 10.87
N ASP A 31 2.36 2.08 10.64
CA ASP A 31 1.28 1.29 11.23
C ASP A 31 0.82 0.28 10.18
N LEU A 32 0.84 -0.99 10.58
CA LEU A 32 0.40 -2.11 9.76
C LEU A 32 -1.07 -1.95 9.33
N ARG A 33 -1.92 -1.33 10.16
CA ARG A 33 -3.32 -1.08 9.83
C ARG A 33 -3.47 -0.18 8.60
N ASP A 34 -2.72 0.90 8.53
CA ASP A 34 -2.81 1.83 7.40
C ASP A 34 -2.19 1.21 6.14
N ILE A 35 -1.11 0.44 6.29
CA ILE A 35 -0.50 -0.32 5.20
C ILE A 35 -1.48 -1.36 4.64
N THR A 36 -2.21 -2.10 5.49
CA THR A 36 -3.18 -3.10 5.01
C THR A 36 -4.31 -2.48 4.20
N ARG A 37 -4.85 -1.34 4.66
CA ARG A 37 -5.89 -0.61 3.92
C ARG A 37 -5.39 -0.08 2.59
N ALA A 38 -4.18 0.47 2.58
CA ALA A 38 -3.55 0.92 1.34
C ALA A 38 -3.32 -0.24 0.37
N ALA A 39 -2.92 -1.41 0.87
CA ALA A 39 -2.70 -2.61 0.07
C ALA A 39 -4.03 -3.09 -0.57
N GLU A 40 -5.10 -3.20 0.22
CA GLU A 40 -6.44 -3.54 -0.28
C GLU A 40 -6.91 -2.57 -1.36
N ASP A 41 -6.74 -1.26 -1.15
CA ASP A 41 -7.13 -0.22 -2.12
C ASP A 41 -6.35 -0.32 -3.45
N GLN A 42 -5.10 -0.78 -3.39
CA GLN A 42 -4.22 -0.97 -4.55
C GLN A 42 -4.41 -2.35 -5.22
N GLY A 43 -5.36 -3.16 -4.75
CA GLY A 43 -5.68 -4.47 -5.33
C GLY A 43 -4.84 -5.63 -4.81
N PHE A 44 -4.11 -5.43 -3.70
CA PHE A 44 -3.49 -6.53 -2.97
C PHE A 44 -4.54 -7.24 -2.13
N ARG A 45 -4.46 -8.57 -2.04
CA ARG A 45 -5.30 -9.34 -1.12
C ARG A 45 -4.64 -9.36 0.25
N VAL A 46 -5.38 -9.00 1.29
CA VAL A 46 -4.90 -9.01 2.67
C VAL A 46 -5.64 -10.08 3.46
N GLU A 47 -4.89 -10.87 4.23
CA GLU A 47 -5.45 -11.87 5.13
C GLU A 47 -4.84 -11.76 6.53
N ARG A 48 -5.63 -12.16 7.53
CA ARG A 48 -5.17 -12.29 8.91
C ARG A 48 -5.22 -13.75 9.31
N THR A 49 -4.08 -14.25 9.77
CA THR A 49 -3.97 -15.61 10.31
C THR A 49 -4.57 -15.68 11.72
N LYS A 50 -4.93 -16.89 12.16
CA LYS A 50 -5.43 -17.15 13.52
C LYS A 50 -4.45 -16.73 14.63
N ARG A 51 -3.16 -16.61 14.31
CA ARG A 51 -2.08 -16.21 15.23
C ARG A 51 -1.81 -14.70 15.22
N GLY A 52 -2.61 -13.91 14.51
CA GLY A 52 -2.48 -12.45 14.45
C GLY A 52 -1.47 -11.93 13.42
N HIS A 53 -0.81 -12.80 12.65
CA HIS A 53 0.02 -12.36 11.52
C HIS A 53 -0.85 -11.86 10.37
N VAL A 54 -0.42 -10.79 9.73
CA VAL A 54 -1.03 -10.26 8.50
C VAL A 54 -0.24 -10.79 7.31
N VAL A 55 -0.92 -11.33 6.32
CA VAL A 55 -0.34 -11.77 5.05
C VAL A 55 -0.90 -10.91 3.94
N ILE A 56 -0.01 -10.30 3.15
CA ILE A 56 -0.38 -9.47 2.00
C ILE A 56 0.08 -10.18 0.74
N TYR A 57 -0.87 -10.48 -0.14
CA TYR A 57 -0.68 -11.18 -1.39
C TYR A 57 -0.63 -10.16 -2.55
N PRO A 58 0.50 -10.07 -3.26
CA PRO A 58 0.58 -9.28 -4.48
C PRO A 58 -0.42 -9.72 -5.55
N PRO A 59 -0.96 -8.80 -6.36
CA PRO A 59 -1.77 -9.16 -7.52
C PRO A 59 -0.93 -9.92 -8.57
N ASP A 60 0.35 -9.58 -8.70
CA ASP A 60 1.30 -10.33 -9.52
C ASP A 60 1.86 -11.53 -8.75
N LYS A 61 1.52 -12.73 -9.21
CA LYS A 61 1.93 -14.01 -8.61
C LYS A 61 3.44 -14.29 -8.68
N ARG A 62 4.21 -13.49 -9.42
CA ARG A 62 5.68 -13.58 -9.45
C ARG A 62 6.30 -13.18 -8.12
N PHE A 63 5.63 -12.34 -7.34
CA PHE A 63 6.10 -11.91 -6.05
C PHE A 63 5.49 -12.79 -4.94
N PRO A 64 6.31 -13.28 -3.99
CA PRO A 64 5.79 -14.07 -2.89
C PRO A 64 4.93 -13.21 -1.94
N PRO A 65 3.99 -13.82 -1.20
CA PRO A 65 3.23 -13.13 -0.17
C PRO A 65 4.15 -12.55 0.91
N VAL A 66 3.84 -11.36 1.39
CA VAL A 66 4.59 -10.68 2.46
C VAL A 66 3.87 -10.91 3.78
N VAL A 67 4.56 -11.54 4.72
CA VAL A 67 4.05 -11.79 6.07
C VAL A 67 4.58 -10.73 7.03
N PHE A 68 3.69 -10.10 7.76
CA PHE A 68 4.00 -9.17 8.85
C PHE A 68 3.80 -9.86 10.20
N SER A 69 4.64 -9.50 11.17
CA SER A 69 4.45 -9.93 12.55
C SER A 69 3.15 -9.37 13.12
N GLY A 70 2.47 -10.14 13.96
CA GLY A 70 1.34 -9.67 14.74
C GLY A 70 1.76 -8.84 15.96
N THR A 71 3.06 -8.83 16.29
CA THR A 71 3.60 -8.08 17.43
C THR A 71 3.50 -6.57 17.19
N PRO A 72 2.78 -5.82 18.04
CA PRO A 72 2.74 -4.36 17.95
C PRO A 72 4.13 -3.74 18.08
N GLY A 73 4.44 -2.75 17.25
CA GLY A 73 5.68 -1.96 17.37
C GLY A 73 6.93 -2.56 16.74
N ASP A 74 6.87 -3.71 16.06
CA ASP A 74 8.01 -4.26 15.30
C ASP A 74 8.26 -3.45 14.02
N GLN A 75 8.92 -2.29 14.17
CA GLN A 75 9.27 -1.41 13.06
C GLN A 75 10.17 -2.09 12.03
N ARG A 76 10.97 -3.09 12.44
CA ARG A 76 11.88 -3.80 11.53
C ARG A 76 11.08 -4.69 10.59
N SER A 77 10.11 -5.43 11.11
CA SER A 77 9.18 -6.23 10.29
C SER A 77 8.44 -5.35 9.29
N ILE A 78 7.95 -4.19 9.73
CA ILE A 78 7.19 -3.28 8.85
C ILE A 78 8.08 -2.72 7.74
N LYS A 79 9.29 -2.22 8.06
CA LYS A 79 10.22 -1.69 7.03
C LYS A 79 10.63 -2.75 6.01
N ASN A 80 10.94 -3.97 6.45
CA ASN A 80 11.31 -5.07 5.56
C ASN A 80 10.13 -5.51 4.69
N GLY A 81 8.93 -5.61 5.27
CA GLY A 81 7.72 -5.95 4.53
C GLY A 81 7.39 -4.88 3.49
N LEU A 82 7.51 -3.60 3.84
CA LEU A 82 7.28 -2.48 2.93
C LEU A 82 8.23 -2.52 1.72
N ALA A 83 9.51 -2.84 1.94
CA ALA A 83 10.47 -2.97 0.85
C ALA A 83 10.06 -4.08 -0.15
N ARG A 84 9.60 -5.23 0.34
CA ARG A 84 9.09 -6.32 -0.51
C ARG A 84 7.81 -5.94 -1.24
N LEU A 85 6.88 -5.28 -0.56
CA LEU A 85 5.65 -4.81 -1.18
C LEU A 85 5.94 -3.80 -2.30
N ARG A 86 6.89 -2.89 -2.10
CA ARG A 86 7.31 -1.91 -3.13
C ARG A 86 7.87 -2.59 -4.37
N GLN A 87 8.64 -3.67 -4.20
CA GLN A 87 9.10 -4.47 -5.34
C GLN A 87 7.93 -5.10 -6.12
N ALA A 88 6.85 -5.45 -5.41
CA ALA A 88 5.62 -5.97 -6.00
C ALA A 88 4.65 -4.89 -6.51
N GLY A 89 5.08 -3.62 -6.59
CA GLY A 89 4.29 -2.51 -7.13
C GLY A 89 3.47 -1.72 -6.10
N PHE A 90 3.66 -1.95 -4.80
CA PHE A 90 2.98 -1.18 -3.75
C PHE A 90 3.52 0.24 -3.63
N ILE A 91 2.60 1.21 -3.61
CA ILE A 91 2.91 2.63 -3.46
C ILE A 91 2.65 3.05 -2.00
N TRP A 92 3.66 3.62 -1.35
CA TRP A 92 3.56 4.14 0.01
C TRP A 92 4.38 5.42 0.20
N PRO A 93 3.79 6.47 0.82
CA PRO A 93 2.45 6.53 1.41
C PRO A 93 1.31 6.62 0.37
N TRP A 94 0.14 6.12 0.75
CA TRP A 94 -1.05 6.03 -0.11
C TRP A 94 -2.17 6.92 0.41
N ALA A 95 -2.59 7.92 -0.37
CA ALA A 95 -3.66 8.84 0.01
C ALA A 95 -5.06 8.19 -0.04
N GLY A 96 -5.25 7.19 -0.92
CA GLY A 96 -6.43 6.32 -0.97
C GLY A 96 -7.80 6.99 -1.11
N ARG A 97 -8.84 6.16 -1.07
CA ARG A 97 -10.23 6.51 -1.45
C ARG A 97 -10.96 7.47 -0.49
N ARG A 98 -10.30 7.94 0.59
CA ARG A 98 -10.88 8.89 1.56
C ARG A 98 -10.99 10.31 1.02
N GLU A 99 -10.16 10.68 0.03
CA GLU A 99 -10.22 12.00 -0.62
C GLU A 99 -11.54 12.23 -1.37
N LYS A 100 -12.20 11.17 -1.87
CA LYS A 100 -13.43 11.31 -2.70
C LYS A 100 -14.71 11.65 -1.92
N ARG A 101 -14.64 11.89 -0.62
CA ARG A 101 -15.76 12.38 0.19
C ARG A 101 -15.52 13.84 0.60
N ARG A 102 -15.51 14.76 -0.36
CA ARG A 102 -15.81 16.16 -0.09
C ARG A 102 -16.27 16.86 -1.36
#